data_AF-A0A379VIR7-F1
#
_entry.id   AF-A0A379VIR7-F1
#
_cell.length_a   1.000
_cell.length_b   1.000
_cell.length_c   1.000
_cell.angle_alpha   90.00
_cell.angle_beta   90.00
_cell.angle_gamma   90.00
#
_symmetry.space_group_name_H-M   'P 1'
#
loop_
_entity.id
_entity.type
_entity.pdbx_description
1 polymer ?
#
loop_
_entity_poly.entity_id
_entity_poly.type
_entity_poly.pdbx_seq_one_letter_code
_entity_poly.pdbx_strand_id
1 'polypeptide(L)'
;MTSFLKLGIFEREAKAPELNIKQLALLMCGVDPTVKTADIPEAKVEAYNIYYRQLSRWLSASKLFRGGNSTAYPADYMFALAYPLIDEDITPQPIKDRCLAAVAIIANQNKGKEHLYAMGGDELLQVGIALKSSKRGLHRKEDEKEYNDKLMGMLVKLIAHKIGHSFGTSKKPSISAILNELYKLADEEGISKTGLSKSAIYEKIRKALNSIYYTE
;
A
#
# COMPACT_ATOMS: atom_id res chain seq x y z
N MET A 1 -11.10 7.86 -8.18
CA MET A 1 -9.83 7.74 -8.92
C MET A 1 -9.46 9.10 -9.49
N THR A 2 -8.27 9.61 -9.16
CA THR A 2 -7.74 10.86 -9.74
C THR A 2 -7.34 10.63 -11.20
N SER A 3 -7.72 11.54 -12.10
CA SER A 3 -7.37 11.47 -13.53
C SER A 3 -5.84 11.47 -13.73
N PHE A 4 -5.34 10.67 -14.66
CA PHE A 4 -3.90 10.55 -14.96
C PHE A 4 -3.25 11.90 -15.30
N LEU A 5 -3.96 12.78 -15.99
CA LEU A 5 -3.48 14.13 -16.35
C LEU A 5 -3.29 15.05 -15.14
N LYS A 6 -3.96 14.76 -14.02
CA LYS A 6 -3.88 15.56 -12.79
C LYS A 6 -2.73 15.12 -11.87
N LEU A 7 -2.04 14.03 -12.19
CA LEU A 7 -0.92 13.51 -11.42
C LEU A 7 0.35 14.32 -11.71
N GLY A 8 1.21 14.46 -10.70
CA GLY A 8 2.56 15.00 -10.87
C GLY A 8 3.41 14.13 -11.78
N ILE A 9 4.52 14.67 -12.31
CA ILE A 9 5.37 13.91 -13.24
C ILE A 9 5.87 12.59 -12.64
N PHE A 10 6.40 12.61 -11.41
CA PHE A 10 6.90 11.40 -10.75
C PHE A 10 5.80 10.39 -10.43
N GLU A 11 4.57 10.84 -10.17
CA GLU A 11 3.42 9.95 -9.96
C GLU A 11 2.97 9.27 -11.25
N ARG A 12 3.11 9.95 -12.40
CA ARG A 12 2.86 9.37 -13.72
C ARG A 12 3.95 8.37 -14.08
N GLU A 13 5.20 8.74 -13.90
CA GLU A 13 6.36 7.90 -14.22
C GLU A 13 6.47 6.66 -13.30
N ALA A 14 6.04 6.77 -12.04
CA ALA A 14 5.88 5.61 -11.16
C ALA A 14 4.91 4.55 -11.73
N LYS A 15 3.99 4.93 -12.62
CA LYS A 15 3.04 4.04 -13.29
C LYS A 15 3.52 3.54 -14.65
N ALA A 16 4.72 3.92 -15.09
CA ALA A 16 5.27 3.43 -16.34
C ALA A 16 5.43 1.90 -16.31
N PRO A 17 5.10 1.19 -17.40
CA PRO A 17 5.24 -0.27 -17.45
C PRO A 17 6.70 -0.71 -17.59
N GLU A 18 7.52 0.10 -18.24
CA GLU A 18 8.92 -0.18 -18.51
C GLU A 18 9.74 1.11 -18.48
N LEU A 19 11.02 0.98 -18.17
CA LEU A 19 11.99 2.07 -18.23
C LEU A 19 13.41 1.54 -18.41
N ASN A 20 14.29 2.38 -18.94
CA ASN A 20 15.72 2.09 -19.05
C ASN A 20 16.53 2.72 -17.89
N ILE A 21 17.83 2.43 -17.84
CA ILE A 21 18.71 2.89 -16.74
C ILE A 21 18.80 4.42 -16.68
N LYS A 22 18.84 5.09 -17.84
CA LYS A 22 18.89 6.56 -17.87
C LYS A 22 17.65 7.16 -17.22
N GLN A 23 16.47 6.69 -17.60
CA GLN A 23 15.20 7.16 -17.06
C GLN A 23 15.13 6.92 -15.55
N LEU A 24 15.50 5.71 -15.09
CA LEU A 24 15.51 5.38 -13.66
C LEU A 24 16.46 6.30 -12.87
N ALA A 25 17.68 6.52 -13.35
CA ALA A 25 18.65 7.39 -12.69
C ALA A 25 18.14 8.84 -12.57
N LEU A 26 17.47 9.37 -13.61
CA LEU A 26 16.85 10.70 -13.56
C LEU A 26 15.72 10.76 -12.53
N LEU A 27 14.86 9.75 -12.48
CA LEU A 27 13.77 9.66 -11.50
C LEU A 27 14.31 9.61 -10.07
N MET A 28 15.41 8.87 -9.82
CA MET A 28 16.08 8.82 -8.53
C MET A 28 16.62 10.20 -8.09
N CYS A 29 17.03 11.05 -9.05
CA CYS A 29 17.48 12.43 -8.78
C CYS A 29 16.35 13.45 -8.59
N GLY A 30 15.09 13.08 -8.85
CA GLY A 30 13.99 14.02 -8.95
C GLY A 30 14.06 14.90 -10.19
N VAL A 31 14.53 14.32 -11.30
CA VAL A 31 14.58 14.97 -12.62
C VAL A 31 13.62 14.26 -13.57
N ASP A 32 12.99 15.02 -14.46
CA ASP A 32 12.13 14.49 -15.52
C ASP A 32 12.91 13.44 -16.36
N PRO A 33 12.38 12.22 -16.55
CA PRO A 33 13.10 11.13 -17.23
C PRO A 33 13.35 11.37 -18.73
N THR A 34 12.73 12.39 -19.31
CA THR A 34 12.90 12.77 -20.72
C THR A 34 14.06 13.75 -20.94
N VAL A 35 14.60 14.33 -19.86
CA VAL A 35 15.72 15.29 -19.90
C VAL A 35 16.95 14.66 -20.58
N LYS A 36 17.60 15.43 -21.47
CA LYS A 36 18.86 15.00 -22.07
C LYS A 36 19.98 15.15 -21.05
N THR A 37 21.02 14.32 -21.16
CA THR A 37 22.13 14.32 -20.20
C THR A 37 22.85 15.67 -20.12
N ALA A 38 22.91 16.43 -21.22
CA ALA A 38 23.48 17.78 -21.26
C ALA A 38 22.62 18.83 -20.54
N ASP A 39 21.34 18.55 -20.34
CA ASP A 39 20.35 19.48 -19.77
C ASP A 39 20.03 19.15 -18.29
N ILE A 40 20.78 18.23 -17.67
CA ILE A 40 20.62 17.90 -16.25
C ILE A 40 21.09 19.10 -15.42
N PRO A 41 20.31 19.57 -14.43
CA PRO A 41 20.73 20.65 -13.54
C PRO A 41 22.07 20.33 -12.88
N GLU A 42 23.00 21.28 -12.89
CA GLU A 42 24.38 21.10 -12.41
C GLU A 42 24.44 20.50 -10.99
N ALA A 43 23.57 20.98 -10.10
CA ALA A 43 23.44 20.47 -8.72
C ALA A 43 23.01 19.00 -8.61
N LYS A 44 22.55 18.38 -9.69
CA LYS A 44 22.08 16.98 -9.75
C LYS A 44 22.97 16.08 -10.60
N VAL A 45 23.94 16.63 -11.33
CA VAL A 45 24.82 15.88 -12.24
C VAL A 45 25.62 14.82 -11.50
N GLU A 46 26.18 15.14 -10.34
CA GLU A 46 26.96 14.19 -9.54
C GLU A 46 26.10 13.02 -9.07
N ALA A 47 24.95 13.30 -8.44
CA ALA A 47 24.00 12.28 -8.01
C ALA A 47 23.54 11.40 -9.18
N TYR A 48 23.23 12.01 -10.32
CA TYR A 48 22.84 11.28 -11.53
C TYR A 48 23.93 10.31 -11.99
N ASN A 49 25.19 10.76 -12.05
CA ASN A 49 26.31 9.92 -12.48
C ASN A 49 26.54 8.73 -11.53
N ILE A 50 26.37 8.95 -10.22
CA ILE A 50 26.45 7.90 -9.20
C ILE A 50 25.35 6.86 -9.43
N TYR A 51 24.08 7.30 -9.52
CA TYR A 51 22.96 6.39 -9.75
C TYR A 51 23.08 5.64 -11.07
N TYR A 52 23.37 6.34 -12.16
CA TYR A 52 23.51 5.71 -13.47
C TYR A 52 24.57 4.61 -13.44
N ARG A 53 25.76 4.91 -12.91
CA ARG A 53 26.85 3.94 -12.80
C ARG A 53 26.48 2.73 -11.95
N GLN A 54 25.88 2.96 -10.79
CA GLN A 54 25.56 1.89 -9.86
C GLN A 54 24.44 0.99 -10.38
N LEU A 55 23.37 1.59 -10.93
CA LEU A 55 22.28 0.86 -11.57
C LEU A 55 22.78 0.03 -12.75
N SER A 56 23.64 0.58 -13.63
CA SER A 56 24.24 -0.19 -14.73
C SER A 56 25.04 -1.40 -14.24
N ARG A 57 25.82 -1.21 -13.17
CA ARG A 57 26.63 -2.28 -12.58
C ARG A 57 25.75 -3.38 -12.00
N TRP A 58 24.71 -3.01 -11.25
CA TRP A 58 23.82 -3.99 -10.61
C TRP A 58 22.92 -4.70 -11.62
N LEU A 59 22.43 -3.99 -12.63
CA LEU A 59 21.72 -4.59 -13.76
C LEU A 59 22.56 -5.69 -14.40
N SER A 60 23.82 -5.40 -14.71
CA SER A 60 24.76 -6.35 -15.31
C SER A 60 25.10 -7.52 -14.37
N ALA A 61 25.31 -7.23 -13.07
CA ALA A 61 25.70 -8.23 -12.08
C ALA A 61 24.58 -9.23 -11.76
N SER A 62 23.31 -8.79 -11.78
CA SER A 62 22.17 -9.63 -11.39
C SER A 62 21.93 -10.81 -12.33
N LYS A 63 22.38 -10.73 -13.59
CA LYS A 63 22.10 -11.69 -14.67
C LYS A 63 20.61 -11.93 -14.95
N LEU A 64 19.72 -11.09 -14.42
CA LEU A 64 18.27 -11.16 -14.65
C LEU A 64 17.86 -10.43 -15.93
N PHE A 65 18.67 -9.48 -16.37
CA PHE A 65 18.39 -8.61 -17.51
C PHE A 65 19.20 -9.04 -18.72
N ARG A 66 18.55 -9.07 -19.90
CA ARG A 66 19.21 -9.29 -21.19
C ARG A 66 19.25 -7.98 -21.97
N GLY A 67 20.40 -7.57 -22.46
CA GLY A 67 20.58 -6.30 -23.17
C GLY A 67 21.48 -5.32 -22.44
N GLY A 68 21.44 -4.05 -22.84
CA GLY A 68 22.30 -3.01 -22.30
C GLY A 68 21.51 -1.90 -21.62
N ASN A 69 22.21 -0.85 -21.18
CA ASN A 69 21.62 0.25 -20.41
C ASN A 69 20.50 1.02 -21.12
N SER A 70 20.44 0.98 -22.45
CA SER A 70 19.41 1.64 -23.27
C SER A 70 18.16 0.79 -23.44
N THR A 71 18.21 -0.51 -23.13
CA THR A 71 17.07 -1.42 -23.21
C THR A 71 16.04 -1.04 -22.14
N ALA A 72 14.77 -0.99 -22.53
CA ALA A 72 13.67 -0.83 -21.60
C ALA A 72 13.40 -2.18 -20.91
N TYR A 73 13.25 -2.15 -19.59
CA TYR A 73 13.00 -3.32 -18.77
C TYR A 73 11.72 -3.15 -17.95
N PRO A 74 11.09 -4.25 -17.54
CA PRO A 74 9.91 -4.21 -16.69
C PRO A 74 10.12 -3.35 -15.45
N ALA A 75 9.22 -2.41 -15.20
CA ALA A 75 9.38 -1.39 -14.19
C ALA A 75 9.53 -1.96 -12.77
N ASP A 76 8.85 -3.06 -12.44
CA ASP A 76 9.00 -3.70 -11.13
C ASP A 76 10.44 -4.13 -10.86
N TYR A 77 11.13 -4.73 -11.82
CA TYR A 77 12.51 -5.14 -11.65
C TYR A 77 13.44 -3.93 -11.55
N MET A 78 13.19 -2.90 -12.36
CA MET A 78 13.99 -1.66 -12.36
C MET A 78 13.85 -0.89 -11.05
N PHE A 79 12.63 -0.71 -10.55
CA PHE A 79 12.38 -0.01 -9.28
C PHE A 79 12.81 -0.83 -8.06
N ALA A 80 12.72 -2.16 -8.11
CA ALA A 80 13.28 -3.01 -7.05
C ALA A 80 14.82 -2.96 -7.03
N LEU A 81 15.47 -2.91 -8.20
CA LEU A 81 16.92 -2.73 -8.33
C LEU A 81 17.38 -1.40 -7.73
N ALA A 82 16.59 -0.34 -7.89
CA ALA A 82 16.89 0.98 -7.34
C ALA A 82 16.60 1.15 -5.85
N TYR A 83 15.84 0.24 -5.22
CA TYR A 83 15.41 0.39 -3.84
C TYR A 83 16.57 0.63 -2.85
N PRO A 84 17.70 -0.11 -2.90
CA PRO A 84 18.81 0.13 -1.98
C PRO A 84 19.56 1.45 -2.22
N LEU A 85 19.27 2.15 -3.33
CA LEU A 85 19.89 3.42 -3.70
C LEU A 85 19.00 4.63 -3.37
N ILE A 86 17.87 4.42 -2.67
CA ILE A 86 17.01 5.53 -2.27
C ILE A 86 17.77 6.45 -1.33
N ASP A 87 17.79 7.73 -1.69
CA ASP A 87 18.25 8.80 -0.83
C ASP A 87 17.01 9.56 -0.32
N GLU A 88 16.96 9.82 0.99
CA GLU A 88 15.78 10.42 1.61
C GLU A 88 15.57 11.89 1.21
N ASP A 89 16.63 12.61 0.86
CA ASP A 89 16.59 14.04 0.56
C ASP A 89 16.49 14.33 -0.94
N ILE A 90 17.00 13.42 -1.78
CA ILE A 90 17.05 13.57 -3.24
C ILE A 90 15.89 12.83 -3.92
N THR A 91 15.59 11.64 -3.41
CA THR A 91 14.45 10.75 -3.67
C THR A 91 13.04 11.37 -3.78
N PRO A 92 12.34 11.58 -4.93
CA PRO A 92 10.93 11.99 -4.84
C PRO A 92 10.07 10.90 -4.19
N GLN A 93 9.15 11.29 -3.29
CA GLN A 93 8.30 10.34 -2.56
C GLN A 93 7.55 9.34 -3.46
N PRO A 94 6.94 9.75 -4.61
CA PRO A 94 6.27 8.79 -5.49
C PRO A 94 7.19 7.70 -6.03
N ILE A 95 8.49 8.01 -6.20
CA ILE A 95 9.50 7.05 -6.65
C ILE A 95 9.92 6.12 -5.51
N LYS A 96 10.11 6.65 -4.29
CA LYS A 96 10.37 5.83 -3.09
C LYS A 96 9.26 4.79 -2.89
N ASP A 97 8.01 5.24 -2.92
CA ASP A 97 6.83 4.37 -2.75
C ASP A 97 6.78 3.32 -3.86
N ARG A 98 7.11 3.70 -5.10
CA ARG A 98 7.15 2.79 -6.24
C ARG A 98 8.22 1.71 -6.10
N CYS A 99 9.43 2.07 -5.65
CA CYS A 99 10.50 1.13 -5.34
C CYS A 99 10.09 0.13 -4.26
N LEU A 100 9.50 0.60 -3.15
CA LEU A 100 9.01 -0.27 -2.09
C LEU A 100 7.92 -1.22 -2.58
N ALA A 101 6.96 -0.70 -3.36
CA ALA A 101 5.89 -1.50 -3.96
C ALA A 101 6.45 -2.57 -4.91
N ALA A 102 7.47 -2.23 -5.71
CA ALA A 102 8.15 -3.14 -6.62
C ALA A 102 8.80 -4.32 -5.88
N VAL A 103 9.52 -4.04 -4.79
CA VAL A 103 10.11 -5.09 -3.93
C VAL A 103 9.03 -6.01 -3.38
N ALA A 104 7.90 -5.45 -2.91
CA ALA A 104 6.79 -6.24 -2.42
C ALA A 104 6.13 -7.10 -3.51
N ILE A 105 6.04 -6.62 -4.75
CA ILE A 105 5.51 -7.38 -5.89
C ILE A 105 6.44 -8.56 -6.17
N ILE A 106 7.74 -8.32 -6.34
CA ILE A 106 8.71 -9.38 -6.65
C ILE A 106 8.78 -10.41 -5.52
N ALA A 107 8.75 -10.00 -4.25
CA ALA A 107 8.76 -10.93 -3.11
C ALA A 107 7.59 -11.94 -3.11
N ASN A 108 6.47 -11.59 -3.76
CA ASN A 108 5.30 -12.44 -3.91
C ASN A 108 5.32 -13.31 -5.18
N GLN A 109 6.23 -13.06 -6.12
CA GLN A 109 6.39 -13.88 -7.33
C GLN A 109 7.13 -15.19 -7.05
N ASN A 110 6.98 -16.15 -7.97
CA ASN A 110 7.80 -17.36 -7.98
C ASN A 110 9.27 -16.97 -8.19
N LYS A 111 10.19 -17.59 -7.44
CA LYS A 111 11.63 -17.22 -7.39
C LYS A 111 11.92 -15.77 -6.96
N GLY A 112 10.94 -15.05 -6.42
CA GLY A 112 11.09 -13.67 -5.99
C GLY A 112 12.27 -13.42 -5.04
N LYS A 113 12.50 -14.33 -4.10
CA LYS A 113 13.65 -14.25 -3.17
C LYS A 113 15.00 -14.31 -3.90
N GLU A 114 15.14 -15.20 -4.87
CA GLU A 114 16.35 -15.33 -5.68
C GLU A 114 16.59 -14.07 -6.51
N HIS A 115 15.52 -13.50 -7.08
CA HIS A 115 15.60 -12.26 -7.85
C HIS A 115 16.00 -11.06 -6.98
N LEU A 116 15.41 -10.91 -5.79
CA LEU A 116 15.78 -9.83 -4.86
C LEU A 116 17.24 -9.97 -4.39
N TYR A 117 17.68 -11.19 -4.06
CA TYR A 117 19.07 -11.45 -3.69
C TYR A 117 20.04 -11.12 -4.85
N ALA A 118 19.69 -11.48 -6.08
CA ALA A 118 20.52 -11.20 -7.24
C ALA A 118 20.65 -9.69 -7.55
N MET A 119 19.63 -8.88 -7.22
CA MET A 119 19.63 -7.43 -7.47
C MET A 119 20.30 -6.61 -6.37
N GLY A 120 20.11 -6.97 -5.10
CA GLY A 120 20.55 -6.15 -3.97
C GLY A 120 21.09 -6.94 -2.77
N GLY A 121 21.43 -8.22 -2.96
CA GLY A 121 22.00 -9.08 -1.92
C GLY A 121 21.06 -9.34 -0.75
N ASP A 122 21.65 -9.63 0.41
CA ASP A 122 20.91 -9.97 1.63
C ASP A 122 20.02 -8.83 2.12
N GLU A 123 20.47 -7.58 1.99
CA GLU A 123 19.71 -6.41 2.45
C GLU A 123 18.36 -6.32 1.73
N LEU A 124 18.35 -6.37 0.39
CA LEU A 124 17.14 -6.32 -0.40
C LEU A 124 16.25 -7.56 -0.19
N LEU A 125 16.86 -8.72 0.02
CA LEU A 125 16.14 -9.95 0.35
C LEU A 125 15.38 -9.83 1.67
N GLN A 126 16.01 -9.31 2.73
CA GLN A 126 15.35 -9.15 4.03
C GLN A 126 14.18 -8.17 3.98
N VAL A 127 14.33 -7.07 3.23
CA VAL A 127 13.22 -6.12 2.99
C VAL A 127 12.04 -6.84 2.32
N GLY A 128 12.29 -7.64 1.28
CA GLY A 128 11.24 -8.43 0.63
C GLY A 128 10.54 -9.42 1.57
N ILE A 129 11.30 -10.09 2.45
CA ILE A 129 10.75 -11.00 3.46
C ILE A 129 9.87 -10.25 4.48
N ALA A 130 10.32 -9.08 4.95
CA ALA A 130 9.58 -8.23 5.86
C ALA A 130 8.27 -7.72 5.23
N LEU A 131 8.30 -7.31 3.96
CA LEU A 131 7.10 -6.85 3.25
C LEU A 131 6.10 -7.97 3.00
N LYS A 132 6.58 -9.18 2.69
CA LYS A 132 5.71 -10.36 2.51
C LYS A 132 5.02 -10.79 3.81
N SER A 133 5.73 -10.72 4.94
CA SER A 133 5.17 -11.02 6.26
C SER A 133 4.25 -9.90 6.76
N SER A 134 4.59 -8.64 6.51
CA SER A 134 3.79 -7.47 6.84
C SER A 134 2.46 -7.43 6.07
N LYS A 135 2.44 -7.73 4.76
CA LYS A 135 1.19 -7.85 3.98
C LYS A 135 0.28 -8.99 4.47
N ARG A 136 0.84 -10.11 4.94
CA ARG A 136 0.03 -11.16 5.60
C ARG A 136 -0.62 -10.66 6.89
N GLY A 137 0.04 -9.78 7.63
CA GLY A 137 -0.52 -9.16 8.83
C GLY A 137 -1.57 -8.08 8.53
N LEU A 138 -1.42 -7.34 7.44
CA LEU A 138 -2.34 -6.27 7.05
C LEU A 138 -3.66 -6.84 6.47
N HIS A 139 -3.57 -7.80 5.54
CA HIS A 139 -4.76 -8.49 5.01
C HIS A 139 -5.52 -9.20 6.14
N ARG A 140 -4.83 -9.89 7.05
CA ARG A 140 -5.50 -10.53 8.19
C ARG A 140 -6.23 -9.52 9.09
N LYS A 141 -5.64 -8.33 9.32
CA LYS A 141 -6.29 -7.28 10.13
C LYS A 141 -7.47 -6.62 9.41
N GLU A 142 -7.40 -6.46 8.10
CA GLU A 142 -8.49 -5.93 7.29
C GLU A 142 -9.63 -6.95 7.17
N ASP A 143 -9.30 -8.22 6.88
CA ASP A 143 -10.25 -9.33 6.82
C ASP A 143 -10.93 -9.57 8.18
N GLU A 144 -10.17 -9.52 9.29
CA GLU A 144 -10.71 -9.67 10.65
C GLU A 144 -11.61 -8.48 11.03
N LYS A 145 -11.24 -7.27 10.63
CA LYS A 145 -12.08 -6.08 10.83
C LYS A 145 -13.36 -6.17 10.00
N GLU A 146 -13.28 -6.59 8.75
CA GLU A 146 -14.43 -6.76 7.87
C GLU A 146 -15.36 -7.88 8.39
N TYR A 147 -14.80 -9.00 8.83
CA TYR A 147 -15.54 -10.07 9.48
C TYR A 147 -16.25 -9.60 10.75
N ASN A 148 -15.55 -8.85 11.61
CA ASN A 148 -16.12 -8.29 12.83
C ASN A 148 -17.24 -7.28 12.53
N ASP A 149 -17.07 -6.42 11.52
CA ASP A 149 -18.09 -5.47 11.10
C ASP A 149 -19.32 -6.22 10.53
N LYS A 150 -19.13 -7.25 9.69
CA LYS A 150 -20.21 -8.11 9.18
C LYS A 150 -20.96 -8.82 10.31
N LEU A 151 -20.23 -9.43 11.25
CA LEU A 151 -20.80 -10.11 12.41
C LEU A 151 -21.61 -9.14 13.28
N MET A 152 -21.06 -7.97 13.59
CA MET A 152 -21.73 -6.93 14.38
C MET A 152 -23.02 -6.46 13.69
N GLY A 153 -22.95 -6.25 12.38
CA GLY A 153 -24.12 -5.87 11.58
C GLY A 153 -25.20 -6.96 11.57
N MET A 154 -24.81 -8.24 11.47
CA MET A 154 -25.74 -9.36 11.54
C MET A 154 -26.40 -9.49 12.92
N LEU A 155 -25.64 -9.30 14.00
CA LEU A 155 -26.18 -9.32 15.37
C LEU A 155 -27.21 -8.19 15.57
N VAL A 156 -26.90 -6.99 15.11
CA VAL A 156 -27.83 -5.85 15.16
C VAL A 156 -29.13 -6.16 14.40
N LYS A 157 -29.03 -6.73 13.20
CA LYS A 157 -30.22 -7.15 12.43
C LYS A 157 -30.99 -8.29 13.10
N LEU A 158 -30.29 -9.24 13.73
CA LEU A 158 -30.89 -10.37 14.43
C LEU A 158 -31.67 -9.90 15.65
N ILE A 159 -31.14 -8.95 16.43
CA ILE A 159 -31.83 -8.32 17.56
C ILE A 159 -33.10 -7.61 17.08
N ALA A 160 -32.99 -6.78 16.03
CA ALA A 160 -34.14 -6.09 15.45
C ALA A 160 -35.19 -7.07 14.88
N HIS A 161 -34.75 -8.22 14.34
CA HIS A 161 -35.64 -9.26 13.82
C HIS A 161 -36.36 -10.04 14.94
N LYS A 162 -35.64 -10.38 16.02
CA LYS A 162 -36.16 -11.22 17.11
C LYS A 162 -37.06 -10.45 18.07
N ILE A 163 -36.69 -9.22 18.43
CA ILE A 163 -37.46 -8.41 19.40
C ILE A 163 -38.57 -7.62 18.68
N GLY A 164 -38.27 -7.04 17.52
CA GLY A 164 -39.20 -6.16 16.82
C GLY A 164 -39.54 -4.88 17.60
N HIS A 165 -40.53 -4.13 17.10
CA HIS A 165 -41.05 -2.89 17.72
C HIS A 165 -40.00 -1.77 17.90
N SER A 166 -39.62 -1.47 19.14
CA SER A 166 -38.74 -0.35 19.52
C SER A 166 -37.33 -0.47 18.93
N PHE A 167 -36.89 -1.68 18.62
CA PHE A 167 -35.60 -1.99 18.00
C PHE A 167 -35.65 -1.88 16.46
N GLY A 168 -36.80 -1.54 15.88
CA GLY A 168 -36.98 -1.42 14.43
C GLY A 168 -37.20 -2.79 13.76
N THR A 169 -36.81 -2.89 12.49
CA THR A 169 -36.91 -4.13 11.70
C THR A 169 -35.54 -4.58 11.23
N SER A 170 -35.40 -5.83 10.78
CA SER A 170 -34.14 -6.33 10.20
C SER A 170 -33.62 -5.48 9.03
N LYS A 171 -34.52 -4.84 8.27
CA LYS A 171 -34.19 -3.91 7.17
C LYS A 171 -33.82 -2.51 7.66
N LYS A 172 -34.38 -2.08 8.78
CA LYS A 172 -34.14 -0.75 9.35
C LYS A 172 -34.07 -0.82 10.88
N PRO A 173 -32.93 -1.27 11.45
CA PRO A 173 -32.73 -1.33 12.89
C PRO A 173 -32.72 0.07 13.51
N SER A 174 -33.30 0.20 14.72
CA SER A 174 -33.27 1.42 15.51
C SER A 174 -31.98 1.48 16.32
N ILE A 175 -30.93 2.11 15.76
CA ILE A 175 -29.61 2.23 16.40
C ILE A 175 -29.71 2.87 17.79
N SER A 176 -30.57 3.87 17.96
CA SER A 176 -30.76 4.57 19.24
C SER A 176 -31.33 3.66 20.34
N ALA A 177 -32.29 2.79 20.00
CA ALA A 177 -32.86 1.85 20.96
C ALA A 177 -31.84 0.79 21.39
N ILE A 178 -31.08 0.26 20.43
CA ILE A 178 -30.00 -0.70 20.67
C ILE A 178 -28.92 -0.08 21.57
N LEU A 179 -28.52 1.16 21.28
CA LEU A 179 -27.48 1.86 22.04
C LEU A 179 -27.88 2.09 23.50
N ASN A 180 -29.14 2.45 23.75
CA ASN A 180 -29.64 2.63 25.11
C ASN A 180 -29.59 1.32 25.90
N GLU A 181 -29.93 0.20 25.27
CA GLU A 181 -29.90 -1.10 25.94
C GLU A 181 -28.49 -1.64 26.14
N LEU A 182 -27.55 -1.35 25.22
CA LEU A 182 -26.14 -1.61 25.42
C LEU A 182 -25.56 -0.85 26.63
N TYR A 183 -26.01 0.39 26.86
CA TYR A 183 -25.59 1.13 28.05
C TYR A 183 -26.15 0.56 29.34
N LYS A 184 -27.43 0.17 29.35
CA LYS A 184 -28.02 -0.50 30.53
C LYS A 184 -27.30 -1.80 30.84
N LEU A 185 -27.06 -2.63 29.83
CA LEU A 185 -26.32 -3.88 29.98
C LEU A 185 -24.90 -3.63 30.51
N ALA A 186 -24.22 -2.60 30.00
CA ALA A 186 -22.90 -2.23 30.51
C ALA A 186 -22.94 -1.77 31.98
N ASP A 187 -23.99 -1.07 32.40
CA ASP A 187 -24.19 -0.68 33.80
C ASP A 187 -24.50 -1.89 34.70
N GLU A 188 -25.36 -2.80 34.24
CA GLU A 188 -25.74 -4.02 34.96
C GLU A 188 -24.56 -4.97 35.17
N GLU A 189 -23.72 -5.12 34.15
CA GLU A 189 -22.55 -6.03 34.15
C GLU A 189 -21.25 -5.35 34.62
N GLY A 190 -21.30 -4.07 35.02
CA GLY A 190 -20.12 -3.33 35.47
C GLY A 190 -19.05 -3.11 34.40
N ILE A 191 -19.42 -3.10 33.12
CA ILE A 191 -18.51 -2.92 31.99
C ILE A 191 -18.15 -1.44 31.82
N SER A 192 -16.86 -1.15 31.73
CA SER A 192 -16.36 0.21 31.49
C SER A 192 -16.92 0.80 30.20
N LYS A 193 -17.51 1.99 30.31
CA LYS A 193 -18.02 2.78 29.16
C LYS A 193 -16.92 3.54 28.41
N THR A 194 -15.65 3.33 28.79
CA THR A 194 -14.51 4.00 28.15
C THR A 194 -14.39 3.51 26.70
N GLY A 195 -14.49 4.43 25.74
CA GLY A 195 -14.51 4.09 24.30
C GLY A 195 -15.89 3.72 23.74
N LEU A 196 -16.93 3.73 24.58
CA LEU A 196 -18.35 3.55 24.21
C LEU A 196 -19.06 4.90 24.11
N SER A 197 -18.45 5.91 23.47
CA SER A 197 -19.14 7.19 23.27
C SER A 197 -20.31 7.02 22.30
N LYS A 198 -21.39 7.78 22.50
CA LYS A 198 -22.60 7.71 21.65
C LYS A 198 -22.25 7.87 20.16
N SER A 199 -21.36 8.81 19.84
CA SER A 199 -20.89 9.04 18.46
C SER A 199 -20.09 7.84 17.91
N ALA A 200 -19.18 7.26 18.70
CA ALA A 200 -18.36 6.13 18.28
C ALA A 200 -19.19 4.86 18.02
N ILE A 201 -20.16 4.55 18.88
CA ILE A 201 -21.03 3.38 18.70
C ILE A 201 -21.94 3.59 17.49
N TYR A 202 -22.50 4.79 17.31
CA TYR A 202 -23.37 5.08 16.18
C TYR A 202 -22.64 4.93 14.85
N GLU A 203 -21.41 5.44 14.76
CA GLU A 203 -20.50 5.25 13.65
C GLU A 203 -20.21 3.76 13.39
N LYS A 204 -19.86 3.00 14.43
CA LYS A 204 -19.54 1.56 14.31
C LYS A 204 -20.72 0.73 13.83
N ILE A 205 -21.90 0.90 14.44
CA ILE A 205 -23.11 0.17 14.04
C ILE A 205 -23.51 0.55 12.61
N ARG A 206 -23.41 1.83 12.23
CA ARG A 206 -23.71 2.27 10.86
C ARG A 206 -22.75 1.65 9.84
N LYS A 207 -21.45 1.63 10.13
CA LYS A 207 -20.43 0.98 9.28
C LYS A 207 -20.68 -0.53 9.15
N ALA A 208 -20.93 -1.20 10.27
CA ALA A 208 -21.27 -2.61 10.34
C ALA A 208 -22.55 -2.97 9.56
N LEU A 209 -23.58 -2.12 9.60
CA LEU A 209 -24.81 -2.36 8.81
C LEU A 209 -24.59 -2.20 7.31
N ASN A 210 -23.70 -1.29 6.91
CA ASN A 210 -23.34 -1.06 5.51
C ASN A 210 -22.42 -2.18 4.97
N SER A 211 -21.56 -2.78 5.80
CA SER A 211 -20.62 -3.83 5.38
C SER A 211 -21.30 -5.16 5.04
N ILE A 212 -22.54 -5.40 5.48
CA ILE A 212 -23.32 -6.63 5.16
C ILE A 212 -23.69 -6.68 3.66
N TYR A 213 -23.85 -5.53 3.02
CA TYR A 213 -24.28 -5.43 1.61
C TYR A 213 -23.14 -5.10 0.65
N TYR A 214 -21.93 -4.87 1.17
CA TYR A 214 -20.72 -4.86 0.37
C TYR A 214 -20.28 -6.31 0.15
N THR A 215 -20.77 -6.87 -0.95
CA THR A 215 -20.16 -8.02 -1.63
C THR A 215 -19.55 -7.50 -2.92
N GLU A 216 -18.28 -7.87 -3.16
CA GLU A 216 -17.65 -7.80 -4.48
C GLU A 216 -18.53 -8.42 -5.57
#